data_AF-A0A7C5J1B2-F1
#
_entry.id   AF-A0A7C5J1B2-F1
#
_cell.length_a   1.000
_cell.length_b   1.000
_cell.length_c   1.000
_cell.angle_alpha   90.00
_cell.angle_beta   90.00
_cell.angle_gamma   90.00
#
_symmetry.space_group_name_H-M   'P 1'
#
loop_
_entity.id
_entity.type
_entity.pdbx_description
1 polymer ?
#
loop_
_entity_poly.entity_id
_entity_poly.type
_entity_poly.pdbx_seq_one_letter_code
_entity_poly.pdbx_strand_id
1 'polypeptide(L)'
;MRFAIFFILLLTALTGLNAFVYKRLRDLWALEARGRRIVVGILLYGLVAMVLGRIIGRYSPSAFAVVLGTSGAAIQLTAIVAFAVLAVERVAARLLGFERWMRKLVGVSAAQEPAASDGAATAQVEGDVESEGRESLSPGELMGRREVMGRALGVAAVGLGAAPAGYGALFGRHDYAIEEVPVRLAELPPALDGFTIVQLSDVHLGMFVGEPELKSMMEMVRRAKPD
;
A
#
# COMPACT_ATOMS: atom_id res chain seq x y z
N MET A 1 -5.33 30.90 -13.36
CA MET A 1 -4.07 30.82 -12.57
C MET A 1 -4.13 29.85 -11.41
N ARG A 2 -5.13 29.90 -10.50
CA ARG A 2 -5.23 29.00 -9.33
C ARG A 2 -5.14 27.50 -9.66
N PHE A 3 -5.81 27.06 -10.73
CA PHE A 3 -5.79 25.67 -11.19
C PHE A 3 -4.38 25.19 -11.63
N ALA A 4 -3.68 26.00 -12.42
CA ALA A 4 -2.33 25.65 -12.88
C ALA A 4 -1.32 25.56 -11.73
N ILE A 5 -1.39 26.49 -10.77
CA ILE A 5 -0.53 26.49 -9.58
C ILE A 5 -0.74 25.22 -8.76
N PHE A 6 -2.01 24.82 -8.53
CA PHE A 6 -2.32 23.58 -7.83
C PHE A 6 -1.69 22.35 -8.50
N PHE A 7 -1.82 22.22 -9.83
CA PHE A 7 -1.23 21.09 -10.56
C PHE A 7 0.29 21.08 -10.51
N ILE A 8 0.94 22.25 -10.60
CA ILE A 8 2.39 22.36 -10.49
C ILE A 8 2.85 21.90 -9.10
N LEU A 9 2.19 22.37 -8.04
CA LEU A 9 2.50 21.96 -6.67
C LEU A 9 2.28 20.45 -6.46
N LEU A 10 1.16 19.92 -6.96
CA LEU A 10 0.85 18.50 -6.88
C LEU A 10 1.90 17.64 -7.61
N LEU A 11 2.24 17.99 -8.86
CA LEU A 11 3.23 17.25 -9.63
C LEU A 11 4.62 17.33 -9.02
N THR A 12 4.98 18.49 -8.45
CA THR A 12 6.25 18.65 -7.72
C THR A 12 6.29 17.76 -6.49
N ALA A 13 5.21 17.73 -5.70
CA ALA A 13 5.09 16.86 -4.53
C ALA A 13 5.16 15.38 -4.90
N LEU A 14 4.41 14.94 -5.92
CA LEU A 14 4.43 13.57 -6.42
C LEU A 14 5.81 13.17 -6.97
N THR A 15 6.50 14.07 -7.66
CA THR A 15 7.87 13.82 -8.15
C THR A 15 8.83 13.64 -6.98
N GLY A 16 8.75 14.49 -5.96
CA GLY A 16 9.56 14.38 -4.74
C GLY A 16 9.30 13.07 -3.99
N LEU A 17 8.03 12.69 -3.87
CA LEU A 17 7.59 11.43 -3.29
C LEU A 17 8.12 10.23 -4.06
N ASN A 18 7.97 10.21 -5.40
CA ASN A 18 8.48 9.15 -6.26
C ASN A 18 10.00 9.02 -6.16
N ALA A 19 10.71 10.15 -6.09
CA ALA A 19 12.16 10.15 -5.87
C ALA A 19 12.54 9.55 -4.51
N PHE A 20 11.77 9.81 -3.45
CA PHE A 20 11.98 9.20 -2.14
C PHE A 20 11.75 7.68 -2.19
N VAL A 21 10.62 7.24 -2.74
CA VAL A 21 10.26 5.81 -2.86
C VAL A 21 11.30 5.08 -3.68
N TYR A 22 11.71 5.63 -4.83
CA TYR A 22 12.77 5.07 -5.66
C TYR A 22 14.08 4.89 -4.88
N LYS A 23 14.56 5.95 -4.22
CA LYS A 23 15.81 5.89 -3.43
C LYS A 23 15.72 4.80 -2.37
N ARG A 24 14.58 4.72 -1.66
CA ARG A 24 14.40 3.74 -0.59
C ARG A 24 14.33 2.31 -1.10
N LEU A 25 13.55 2.04 -2.15
CA LEU A 25 13.45 0.70 -2.74
C LEU A 25 14.79 0.24 -3.35
N ARG A 26 15.53 1.16 -3.99
CA ARG A 26 16.88 0.89 -4.48
C ARG A 26 17.79 0.40 -3.37
N ASP A 27 17.76 1.06 -2.22
CA ASP A 27 18.63 0.73 -1.09
C ASP A 27 18.15 -0.56 -0.37
N LEU A 28 16.84 -0.78 -0.24
CA LEU A 28 16.27 -1.98 0.40
C LEU A 28 16.44 -3.27 -0.41
N TRP A 29 16.37 -3.16 -1.74
CA TRP A 29 16.46 -4.31 -2.64
C TRP A 29 17.81 -4.42 -3.35
N ALA A 30 18.77 -3.54 -3.04
CA ALA A 30 20.07 -3.47 -3.69
C ALA A 30 19.96 -3.54 -5.23
N LEU A 31 19.05 -2.74 -5.79
CA LEU A 31 18.63 -2.88 -7.20
C LEU A 31 19.81 -2.70 -8.16
N GLU A 32 19.99 -3.68 -9.04
CA GLU A 32 20.92 -3.62 -10.16
C GLU A 32 20.49 -2.55 -11.20
N ALA A 33 21.38 -2.26 -12.15
CA ALA A 33 21.14 -1.25 -13.18
C ALA A 33 19.80 -1.44 -13.94
N ARG A 34 19.43 -2.69 -14.25
CA ARG A 34 18.15 -3.01 -14.91
C ARG A 34 16.96 -2.72 -13.98
N GLY A 35 16.98 -3.23 -12.75
CA GLY A 35 15.93 -3.01 -11.77
C GLY A 35 15.70 -1.52 -11.49
N ARG A 36 16.78 -0.73 -11.39
CA ARG A 36 16.69 0.74 -11.24
C ARG A 36 15.93 1.40 -12.39
N ARG A 37 16.22 1.02 -13.65
CA ARG A 37 15.53 1.57 -14.83
C ARG A 37 14.06 1.17 -14.86
N ILE A 38 13.73 -0.06 -14.47
CA ILE A 38 12.36 -0.55 -14.41
C ILE A 38 11.54 0.26 -13.39
N VAL A 39 12.04 0.41 -12.16
CA VAL A 39 11.33 1.18 -11.12
C VAL A 39 11.13 2.64 -11.53
N VAL A 40 12.17 3.28 -12.08
CA VAL A 40 12.04 4.65 -12.61
C VAL A 40 11.01 4.71 -13.74
N GLY A 41 11.05 3.75 -14.67
CA GLY A 41 10.10 3.66 -15.78
C GLY A 41 8.65 3.52 -15.30
N ILE A 42 8.40 2.66 -14.30
CA ILE A 42 7.06 2.48 -13.71
C ILE A 42 6.57 3.77 -13.05
N LEU A 43 7.41 4.43 -12.25
CA LEU A 43 7.01 5.67 -11.56
C LEU A 43 6.77 6.82 -12.53
N LEU A 44 7.62 6.95 -13.56
CA LEU A 44 7.44 7.95 -14.63
C LEU A 44 6.19 7.67 -15.47
N TYR A 45 5.99 6.40 -15.87
CA TYR A 45 4.77 5.98 -16.55
C TYR A 45 3.55 6.33 -15.69
N GLY A 46 3.55 6.00 -14.40
CA GLY A 46 2.44 6.28 -13.51
C GLY A 46 2.07 7.77 -13.47
N LEU A 47 3.07 8.64 -13.34
CA LEU A 47 2.88 10.09 -13.30
C LEU A 47 2.35 10.63 -14.63
N VAL A 48 2.97 10.23 -15.74
CA VAL A 48 2.61 10.70 -17.09
C VAL A 48 1.25 10.16 -17.53
N ALA A 49 0.99 8.86 -17.34
CA ALA A 49 -0.27 8.21 -17.70
C ALA A 49 -1.46 8.79 -16.92
N MET A 50 -1.28 9.12 -15.64
CA MET A 50 -2.32 9.79 -14.84
C MET A 50 -2.70 11.15 -15.43
N VAL A 51 -1.72 11.96 -15.83
CA VAL A 51 -1.94 13.28 -16.41
C VAL A 51 -2.53 13.17 -17.82
N LEU A 52 -1.92 12.36 -18.69
CA LEU A 52 -2.35 12.19 -20.07
C LEU A 52 -3.74 11.56 -20.15
N GLY A 53 -4.04 10.53 -19.35
CA GLY A 53 -5.38 9.95 -19.29
C GLY A 53 -6.43 11.00 -18.95
N ARG A 54 -6.13 11.92 -18.02
CA ARG A 54 -7.05 13.00 -17.63
C ARG A 54 -7.22 14.07 -18.70
N ILE A 55 -6.15 14.40 -19.43
CA ILE A 55 -6.20 15.34 -20.55
C ILE A 55 -6.97 14.72 -21.71
N ILE A 56 -6.62 13.51 -22.14
CA ILE A 56 -7.26 12.81 -23.26
C ILE A 56 -8.73 12.57 -22.94
N GLY A 57 -9.05 12.06 -21.75
CA GLY A 57 -10.43 11.78 -21.34
C GLY A 57 -11.31 13.03 -21.26
N ARG A 58 -10.72 14.22 -21.11
CA ARG A 58 -11.45 15.50 -21.19
C ARG A 58 -11.95 15.82 -22.60
N TYR A 59 -11.20 15.44 -23.63
CA TYR A 59 -11.52 15.75 -25.02
C TYR A 59 -12.19 14.57 -25.74
N SER A 60 -11.82 13.35 -25.39
CA SER A 60 -12.31 12.11 -25.99
C SER A 60 -12.53 11.06 -24.89
N PRO A 61 -13.75 10.96 -24.33
CA PRO A 61 -14.10 9.92 -23.36
C PRO A 61 -14.04 8.53 -24.03
N SER A 62 -12.90 7.86 -23.91
CA SER A 62 -12.65 6.54 -24.50
C SER A 62 -12.16 5.56 -23.45
N ALA A 63 -12.42 4.26 -23.67
CA ALA A 63 -11.92 3.20 -22.80
C ALA A 63 -10.40 3.27 -22.63
N PHE A 64 -9.69 3.66 -23.70
CA PHE A 64 -8.24 3.89 -23.65
C PHE A 64 -7.84 4.98 -22.65
N ALA A 65 -8.50 6.14 -22.69
CA ALA A 65 -8.21 7.24 -21.77
C ALA A 65 -8.48 6.87 -20.31
N VAL A 66 -9.56 6.11 -20.08
CA VAL A 66 -9.91 5.57 -18.76
C VAL A 66 -8.82 4.61 -18.28
N VAL A 67 -8.45 3.60 -19.07
CA VAL A 67 -7.41 2.62 -18.68
C VAL A 67 -6.06 3.27 -18.46
N LEU A 68 -5.67 4.23 -19.30
CA LEU A 68 -4.41 4.96 -19.15
C LEU A 68 -4.41 5.79 -17.86
N GLY A 69 -5.50 6.53 -17.60
CA GLY A 69 -5.65 7.34 -16.41
C GLY A 69 -5.73 6.52 -15.12
N THR A 70 -6.51 5.44 -15.12
CA THR A 70 -6.70 4.56 -13.96
C THR A 70 -5.42 3.80 -13.61
N SER A 71 -4.70 3.27 -14.61
CA SER A 71 -3.42 2.59 -14.37
C SER A 71 -2.36 3.56 -13.83
N GLY A 72 -2.29 4.78 -14.37
CA GLY A 72 -1.40 5.81 -13.85
C GLY A 72 -1.73 6.18 -12.40
N ALA A 73 -3.02 6.40 -12.11
CA ALA A 73 -3.50 6.72 -10.76
C ALA A 73 -3.25 5.58 -9.76
N ALA A 74 -3.44 4.32 -10.15
CA ALA A 74 -3.18 3.16 -9.30
C ALA A 74 -1.69 3.04 -8.93
N ILE A 75 -0.79 3.30 -9.88
CA ILE A 75 0.66 3.34 -9.63
C ILE A 75 1.02 4.49 -8.69
N GLN A 76 0.45 5.68 -8.88
CA GLN A 76 0.72 6.81 -7.97
C GLN A 76 0.14 6.58 -6.58
N LEU A 77 -1.05 5.98 -6.45
CA LEU A 77 -1.61 5.57 -5.16
C LEU A 77 -0.69 4.57 -4.46
N THR A 78 -0.18 3.58 -5.21
CA THR A 78 0.81 2.63 -4.71
C THR A 78 2.06 3.35 -4.20
N ALA A 79 2.58 4.31 -4.96
CA ALA A 79 3.74 5.10 -4.55
C ALA A 79 3.46 5.93 -3.29
N ILE A 80 2.27 6.54 -3.17
CA ILE A 80 1.86 7.32 -1.99
C ILE A 80 1.79 6.44 -0.75
N VAL A 81 1.16 5.26 -0.85
CA VAL A 81 1.08 4.32 0.27
C VAL A 81 2.46 3.81 0.64
N ALA A 82 3.28 3.44 -0.34
CA ALA A 82 4.66 3.03 -0.11
C ALA A 82 5.48 4.14 0.56
N PHE A 83 5.32 5.40 0.13
CA PHE A 83 5.94 6.55 0.77
C PHE A 83 5.50 6.67 2.23
N ALA A 84 4.20 6.59 2.52
CA ALA A 84 3.69 6.70 3.89
C ALA A 84 4.30 5.63 4.81
N VAL A 85 4.30 4.36 4.38
CA VAL A 85 4.88 3.24 5.13
C VAL A 85 6.38 3.45 5.38
N LEU A 86 7.13 3.78 4.33
CA LEU A 86 8.58 3.95 4.41
C LEU A 86 9.00 5.23 5.14
N ALA A 87 8.18 6.28 5.09
CA ALA A 87 8.40 7.52 5.83
C ALA A 87 8.17 7.30 7.34
N VAL A 88 7.11 6.57 7.71
CA VAL A 88 6.84 6.19 9.11
C VAL A 88 7.99 5.37 9.68
N GLU A 89 8.50 4.37 8.96
CA GLU A 89 9.68 3.61 9.38
C GLU A 89 10.87 4.53 9.64
N ARG A 90 11.15 5.47 8.74
CA ARG A 90 12.28 6.39 8.87
C ARG A 90 12.14 7.35 10.04
N VAL A 91 10.93 7.85 10.31
CA VAL A 91 10.65 8.74 11.44
C VAL A 91 10.72 7.95 12.75
N ALA A 92 10.11 6.77 12.81
CA ALA A 92 10.17 5.88 13.98
C ALA A 92 11.62 5.48 14.31
N ALA A 93 12.42 5.13 13.30
CA ALA A 93 13.83 4.81 13.47
C ALA A 93 14.64 5.98 14.04
N ARG A 94 14.32 7.21 13.63
CA ARG A 94 14.96 8.45 14.14
C ARG A 94 14.52 8.82 15.55
N LEU A 95 13.23 8.68 15.87
CA LEU A 95 12.65 9.14 17.15
C LEU A 95 12.81 8.12 18.28
N LEU A 96 12.64 6.83 18.00
CA LEU A 96 12.58 5.79 19.03
C LEU A 96 13.89 5.02 19.24
N GLY A 97 14.88 5.27 18.37
CA GLY A 97 16.08 4.44 18.27
C GLY A 97 15.70 3.10 17.67
N PHE A 98 16.18 2.84 16.45
CA PHE A 98 15.94 1.64 15.64
C PHE A 98 15.87 0.31 16.44
N GLU A 99 16.65 0.17 17.52
CA GLU A 99 16.67 -1.00 18.41
C GLU A 99 15.43 -1.22 19.29
N ARG A 100 14.76 -0.17 19.77
CA ARG A 100 13.57 -0.31 20.63
C ARG A 100 12.32 -0.66 19.81
N TRP A 101 12.20 -0.09 18.62
CA TRP A 101 11.08 -0.33 17.71
C TRP A 101 11.12 -1.76 17.13
N MET A 102 12.30 -2.24 16.73
CA MET A 102 12.47 -3.63 16.25
C MET A 102 12.19 -4.69 17.34
N ARG A 103 12.58 -4.44 18.59
CA ARG A 103 12.32 -5.39 19.70
C ARG A 103 10.83 -5.53 19.99
N LYS A 104 10.05 -4.45 19.87
CA LYS A 104 8.59 -4.47 20.06
C LYS A 104 7.84 -5.16 18.92
N LEU A 105 8.23 -4.95 17.67
CA LEU A 105 7.52 -5.54 16.52
C LEU A 105 7.83 -7.02 16.30
N VAL A 106 9.04 -7.47 16.62
CA VAL A 106 9.43 -8.87 16.38
C VAL A 106 9.11 -9.79 17.57
N GLY A 107 8.51 -9.27 18.65
CA GLY A 107 8.06 -10.10 19.78
C GLY A 107 9.19 -10.96 20.37
N VAL A 108 10.44 -10.53 20.26
CA VAL A 108 11.57 -11.23 20.89
C VAL A 108 11.53 -10.84 22.36
N SER A 109 10.66 -11.51 23.12
CA SER A 109 10.87 -11.64 24.55
C SER A 109 12.25 -12.25 24.71
N ALA A 110 13.17 -11.49 25.29
CA ALA A 110 14.49 -12.00 25.62
C ALA A 110 14.29 -13.31 26.39
N ALA A 111 14.74 -14.41 25.79
CA ALA A 111 14.83 -15.66 26.50
C ALA A 111 15.67 -15.40 27.74
N GLN A 112 15.09 -15.75 28.87
CA GLN A 112 15.63 -15.68 30.21
C GLN A 112 17.11 -16.12 30.21
N GLU A 113 18.01 -15.21 30.58
CA GLU A 113 19.37 -15.61 30.98
C GLU A 113 19.22 -16.61 32.13
N PRO A 114 19.77 -17.83 32.03
CA PRO A 114 19.82 -18.70 33.19
C PRO A 114 20.88 -18.12 34.13
N ALA A 115 20.40 -17.81 35.33
CA ALA A 115 21.16 -17.33 36.46
C ALA A 115 22.39 -18.21 36.73
N ALA A 116 23.45 -17.54 37.17
CA ALA A 116 24.62 -18.16 37.77
C ALA A 116 24.22 -19.22 38.82
N SER A 117 24.84 -20.39 38.72
CA SER A 117 24.97 -21.32 39.83
C SER A 117 26.44 -21.65 40.02
N ASP A 118 26.95 -21.28 41.19
CA ASP A 118 28.24 -21.65 41.74
C ASP A 118 28.49 -23.17 41.70
N GLY A 119 29.76 -23.56 41.55
CA GLY A 119 30.21 -24.93 41.77
C GLY A 119 31.63 -25.19 41.26
N ALA A 120 32.63 -24.98 42.11
CA ALA A 120 34.02 -25.30 41.87
C ALA A 120 34.29 -26.81 41.74
N ALA A 121 35.12 -27.23 40.78
CA ALA A 121 36.13 -28.28 40.92
C ALA A 121 37.02 -28.37 39.67
N THR A 122 38.30 -28.14 39.86
CA THR A 122 39.42 -28.45 38.96
C THR A 122 39.52 -29.95 38.65
N ALA A 123 39.65 -30.29 37.36
CA ALA A 123 40.41 -31.46 36.91
C ALA A 123 40.94 -31.22 35.49
N GLN A 124 42.26 -31.16 35.37
CA GLN A 124 42.97 -31.21 34.11
C GLN A 124 42.77 -32.59 33.48
N VAL A 125 42.39 -32.63 32.20
CA VAL A 125 42.61 -33.78 31.31
C VAL A 125 43.12 -33.22 29.99
N GLU A 126 44.43 -33.30 29.82
CA GLU A 126 45.11 -33.33 28.53
C GLU A 126 44.62 -34.57 27.76
N GLY A 127 44.09 -34.36 26.56
CA GLY A 127 43.60 -35.44 25.71
C GLY A 127 43.24 -34.91 24.34
N ASP A 128 44.06 -35.27 23.38
CA ASP A 128 43.94 -34.96 21.96
C ASP A 128 42.52 -35.28 21.43
N VAL A 129 41.85 -34.26 20.89
CA VAL A 129 40.71 -34.45 20.00
C VAL A 129 40.94 -33.61 18.76
N GLU A 130 41.09 -34.35 17.66
CA GLU A 130 41.24 -33.88 16.31
C GLU A 130 40.26 -32.74 15.97
N SER A 131 40.81 -31.74 15.30
CA SER A 131 40.07 -30.68 14.63
C SER A 131 39.26 -31.26 13.46
N GLU A 132 38.17 -31.97 13.76
CA GLU A 132 37.18 -32.32 12.77
C GLU A 132 36.18 -31.16 12.59
N GLY A 133 36.29 -30.51 11.43
CA GLY A 133 35.12 -30.02 10.70
C GLY A 133 34.16 -29.11 11.46
N ARG A 134 34.61 -27.94 11.89
CA ARG A 134 33.72 -26.77 11.79
C ARG A 134 33.56 -26.51 10.30
N GLU A 135 32.54 -27.12 9.70
CA GLU A 135 31.98 -26.67 8.43
C GLU A 135 31.82 -25.16 8.54
N SER A 136 32.73 -24.45 7.91
CA SER A 136 32.65 -23.02 7.72
C SER A 136 31.45 -22.81 6.80
N LEU A 137 30.29 -22.54 7.40
CA LEU A 137 29.12 -22.06 6.68
C LEU A 137 29.58 -21.01 5.68
N SER A 138 29.29 -21.25 4.40
CA SER A 138 29.75 -20.39 3.32
C SER A 138 29.25 -18.97 3.59
N PRO A 139 30.07 -17.91 3.40
CA PRO A 139 29.65 -16.52 3.54
C PRO A 139 28.39 -16.13 2.73
N GLY A 140 27.90 -17.01 1.85
CA GLY A 140 26.65 -16.87 1.11
C GLY A 140 25.37 -17.34 1.82
N GLU A 141 25.44 -18.03 2.97
CA GLU A 141 24.25 -18.68 3.59
C GLU A 141 23.58 -17.88 4.71
N LEU A 142 24.18 -16.77 5.16
CA LEU A 142 23.58 -15.89 6.16
C LEU A 142 23.30 -14.54 5.54
N MET A 143 22.25 -14.44 4.70
CA MET A 143 21.63 -13.14 4.45
C MET A 143 21.37 -12.48 5.81
N GLY A 144 22.04 -11.36 6.08
CA GLY A 144 21.95 -10.72 7.38
C GLY A 144 20.49 -10.42 7.67
N ARG A 145 20.01 -10.70 8.89
CA ARG A 145 18.62 -10.46 9.32
C ARG A 145 18.10 -9.06 8.92
N ARG A 146 18.98 -8.05 8.91
CA ARG A 146 18.68 -6.68 8.48
C ARG A 146 18.34 -6.58 6.99
N GLU A 147 19.02 -7.33 6.13
CA GLU A 147 18.76 -7.39 4.70
C GLU A 147 17.41 -8.06 4.41
N VAL A 148 17.13 -9.20 5.07
CA VAL A 148 15.84 -9.89 4.94
C VAL A 148 14.68 -9.00 5.37
N MET A 149 14.80 -8.33 6.53
CA MET A 149 13.79 -7.37 6.99
C MET A 149 13.66 -6.16 6.08
N GLY A 150 14.77 -5.65 5.52
CA GLY A 150 14.75 -4.55 4.57
C GLY A 150 13.99 -4.91 3.29
N ARG A 151 14.23 -6.11 2.74
CA ARG A 151 13.49 -6.63 1.58
C ARG A 151 12.01 -6.81 1.89
N ALA A 152 11.69 -7.43 3.03
CA ALA A 152 10.32 -7.63 3.48
C ALA A 152 9.57 -6.30 3.66
N LEU A 153 10.23 -5.26 4.21
CA LEU A 153 9.65 -3.93 4.33
C LEU A 153 9.35 -3.32 2.96
N GLY A 154 10.27 -3.44 2.00
CA GLY A 154 10.04 -2.97 0.63
C GLY A 154 8.86 -3.66 -0.04
N VAL A 155 8.78 -4.99 0.11
CA VAL A 155 7.66 -5.80 -0.41
C VAL A 155 6.34 -5.41 0.25
N ALA A 156 6.32 -5.27 1.58
CA ALA A 156 5.13 -4.86 2.32
C ALA A 156 4.68 -3.45 1.91
N ALA A 157 5.60 -2.48 1.80
CA ALA A 157 5.27 -1.12 1.41
C ALA A 157 4.65 -1.03 0.01
N VAL A 158 5.21 -1.76 -0.97
CA VAL A 158 4.65 -1.82 -2.33
C VAL A 158 3.36 -2.62 -2.36
N GLY A 159 3.29 -3.77 -1.69
CA GLY A 159 2.12 -4.65 -1.66
C GLY A 159 0.89 -3.99 -1.02
N LEU A 160 1.07 -3.28 0.11
CA LEU A 160 0.01 -2.53 0.78
C LEU A 160 -0.58 -1.42 -0.09
N GLY A 161 0.20 -0.87 -1.02
CA GLY A 161 -0.29 0.09 -2.01
C GLY A 161 -0.92 -0.58 -3.22
N ALA A 162 -0.20 -1.54 -3.82
CA ALA A 162 -0.54 -2.12 -5.11
C ALA A 162 -1.79 -3.00 -5.07
N ALA A 163 -1.97 -3.79 -4.01
CA ALA A 163 -3.12 -4.70 -3.92
C ALA A 163 -4.45 -3.93 -3.81
N PRO A 164 -4.63 -2.98 -2.87
CA PRO A 164 -5.86 -2.19 -2.82
C PRO A 164 -6.04 -1.28 -4.03
N ALA A 165 -4.97 -0.66 -4.55
CA ALA A 165 -5.06 0.20 -5.73
C ALA A 165 -5.49 -0.59 -6.97
N GLY A 166 -4.94 -1.79 -7.17
CA GLY A 166 -5.33 -2.69 -8.24
C GLY A 166 -6.74 -3.23 -8.06
N TYR A 167 -7.10 -3.65 -6.85
CA TYR A 167 -8.46 -4.12 -6.55
C TYR A 167 -9.51 -3.02 -6.81
N GLY A 168 -9.28 -1.80 -6.32
CA GLY A 168 -10.19 -0.68 -6.54
C GLY A 168 -10.29 -0.28 -8.02
N ALA A 169 -9.17 -0.31 -8.76
CA ALA A 169 -9.15 0.04 -10.18
C ALA A 169 -9.86 -0.99 -11.06
N LEU A 170 -9.81 -2.28 -10.71
CA LEU A 170 -10.33 -3.37 -11.54
C LEU A 170 -11.72 -3.86 -11.10
N PHE A 171 -11.96 -3.98 -9.80
CA PHE A 171 -13.13 -4.66 -9.24
C PHE A 171 -13.96 -3.73 -8.35
N GLY A 172 -13.35 -3.09 -7.35
CA GLY A 172 -14.07 -2.35 -6.31
C GLY A 172 -14.95 -1.21 -6.85
N ARG A 173 -14.57 -0.60 -7.98
CA ARG A 173 -15.38 0.43 -8.66
C ARG A 173 -16.72 -0.06 -9.23
N HIS A 174 -17.01 -1.36 -9.18
CA HIS A 174 -18.24 -1.96 -9.69
C HIS A 174 -19.06 -2.66 -8.59
N ASP A 175 -18.58 -2.64 -7.35
CA ASP A 175 -19.19 -3.35 -6.23
C ASP A 175 -20.25 -2.47 -5.52
N TYR A 176 -21.33 -2.18 -6.25
CA TYR A 176 -22.46 -1.45 -5.69
C TYR A 176 -23.31 -2.39 -4.81
N ALA A 177 -23.65 -1.93 -3.61
CA ALA A 177 -24.50 -2.68 -2.68
C ALA A 177 -25.74 -1.86 -2.30
N ILE A 178 -26.86 -2.54 -2.02
CA ILE A 178 -28.05 -1.95 -1.40
C ILE A 178 -27.94 -2.21 0.10
N GLU A 179 -28.02 -1.14 0.89
CA GLU A 179 -28.16 -1.22 2.35
C GLU A 179 -29.58 -0.80 2.72
N GLU A 180 -30.32 -1.70 3.37
CA GLU A 180 -31.67 -1.43 3.85
C GLU A 180 -31.63 -0.94 5.30
N VAL A 181 -31.95 0.33 5.50
CA VAL A 181 -31.91 0.97 6.82
C VAL A 181 -33.34 1.29 7.29
N PRO A 182 -33.89 0.59 8.30
CA PRO A 182 -35.21 0.90 8.82
C PRO A 182 -35.19 2.19 9.65
N VAL A 183 -35.78 3.25 9.11
CA VAL A 183 -35.90 4.55 9.78
C VAL A 183 -37.20 4.59 10.59
N ARG A 184 -37.09 4.57 11.92
CA ARG A 184 -38.24 4.66 12.84
C ARG A 184 -38.38 6.08 13.38
N LEU A 185 -39.50 6.73 13.11
CA LEU A 185 -39.81 8.09 13.58
C LEU A 185 -41.05 8.04 14.48
N ALA A 186 -40.93 8.59 15.69
CA ALA A 186 -41.99 8.51 16.71
C ALA A 186 -43.28 9.24 16.30
N GLU A 187 -43.16 10.28 15.46
CA GLU A 187 -44.27 11.11 15.00
C GLU A 187 -44.52 10.96 13.50
N LEU A 188 -44.23 9.78 12.92
CA LEU A 188 -44.49 9.52 11.50
C LEU A 188 -46.00 9.48 11.24
N PRO A 189 -46.54 10.27 10.29
CA PRO A 189 -47.92 10.15 9.87
C PRO A 189 -48.22 8.71 9.41
N PRO A 190 -49.35 8.10 9.83
CA PRO A 190 -49.67 6.70 9.48
C PRO A 190 -49.70 6.41 7.98
N ALA A 191 -49.98 7.42 7.14
CA ALA A 191 -49.98 7.29 5.68
C ALA A 191 -48.59 7.04 5.08
N LEU A 192 -47.52 7.30 5.84
CA LEU A 192 -46.12 7.10 5.43
C LEU A 192 -45.50 5.85 6.09
N ASP A 193 -46.27 5.08 6.86
CA ASP A 193 -45.78 3.84 7.43
C ASP A 193 -45.53 2.80 6.32
N GLY A 194 -44.35 2.20 6.32
CA GLY A 194 -43.89 1.30 5.25
C GLY A 194 -43.40 1.98 3.96
N PHE A 195 -43.36 3.32 3.91
CA PHE A 195 -42.88 4.07 2.75
C PHE A 195 -41.39 3.79 2.49
N THR A 196 -41.03 3.46 1.25
CA THR A 196 -39.67 3.06 0.86
C THR A 196 -39.00 4.14 0.02
N ILE A 197 -37.90 4.70 0.51
CA ILE A 197 -37.09 5.71 -0.20
C ILE A 197 -35.72 5.13 -0.52
N VAL A 198 -35.26 5.33 -1.77
CA VAL A 198 -33.88 5.04 -2.16
C VAL A 198 -33.09 6.33 -2.24
N GLN A 199 -32.00 6.41 -1.48
CA GLN A 199 -31.05 7.51 -1.53
C GLN A 199 -29.78 7.06 -2.27
N LEU A 200 -29.44 7.78 -3.34
CA LEU A 200 -28.14 7.68 -4.00
C LEU A 200 -27.26 8.83 -3.53
N SER A 201 -26.01 8.54 -3.16
CA SER A 201 -25.03 9.54 -2.76
C SER A 201 -23.70 9.32 -3.48
N ASP A 202 -22.83 10.33 -3.45
CA ASP A 202 -21.47 10.28 -3.99
C ASP A 202 -21.35 9.87 -5.47
N VAL A 203 -22.36 10.24 -6.26
CA VAL A 203 -22.36 10.04 -7.72
C VAL A 203 -21.43 11.06 -8.38
N HIS A 204 -20.14 10.73 -8.45
CA HIS A 204 -19.12 11.56 -9.06
C HIS A 204 -18.89 11.23 -10.54
N LEU A 205 -19.77 11.77 -11.40
CA LEU A 205 -19.64 11.62 -12.85
C LEU A 205 -18.26 12.09 -13.35
N GLY A 206 -17.61 11.25 -14.16
CA GLY A 206 -16.30 11.57 -14.69
C GLY A 206 -15.59 10.36 -15.30
N MET A 207 -14.25 10.34 -15.20
CA MET A 207 -13.41 9.28 -15.78
C MET A 207 -13.73 7.87 -15.26
N PHE A 208 -14.22 7.76 -14.02
CA PHE A 208 -14.43 6.46 -13.35
C PHE A 208 -15.89 6.03 -13.30
N VAL A 209 -16.84 6.98 -13.39
CA VAL A 209 -18.28 6.74 -13.35
C VAL A 209 -18.88 7.35 -14.61
N GLY A 210 -19.24 6.49 -15.55
CA GLY A 210 -19.87 6.85 -16.82
C GLY A 210 -21.26 6.24 -16.98
N GLU A 211 -21.72 6.15 -18.22
CA GLU A 211 -23.03 5.57 -18.54
C GLU A 211 -23.22 4.12 -18.07
N PRO A 212 -22.24 3.20 -18.21
CA PRO A 212 -22.42 1.81 -17.78
C PRO A 212 -22.64 1.70 -16.27
N GLU A 213 -21.87 2.43 -15.48
CA GLU A 213 -21.98 2.47 -14.03
C GLU A 213 -23.33 3.05 -13.60
N LEU A 214 -23.74 4.17 -14.19
CA LEU A 214 -25.02 4.78 -13.91
C LEU A 214 -26.18 3.86 -14.28
N LYS A 215 -26.09 3.15 -15.41
CA LYS A 215 -27.12 2.18 -15.82
C LYS A 215 -27.24 1.04 -14.81
N SER A 216 -26.13 0.48 -14.36
CA SER A 216 -26.10 -0.58 -13.34
C SER A 216 -26.75 -0.10 -12.04
N MET A 217 -26.36 1.09 -11.55
CA MET A 217 -26.91 1.68 -10.34
C MET A 217 -28.42 1.94 -10.47
N MET A 218 -28.88 2.46 -11.61
CA MET A 218 -30.32 2.66 -11.86
C MET A 218 -31.11 1.36 -11.98
N GLU A 219 -30.50 0.27 -12.46
CA GLU A 219 -31.12 -1.06 -12.41
C GLU A 219 -31.32 -1.55 -10.98
N MET A 220 -30.34 -1.30 -10.09
CA MET A 220 -30.46 -1.62 -8.67
C MET A 220 -31.58 -0.82 -8.00
N VAL A 221 -31.66 0.50 -8.25
CA VAL A 221 -32.77 1.34 -7.74
C VAL A 221 -34.12 0.80 -8.20
N ARG A 222 -34.28 0.46 -9.47
CA ARG A 222 -35.54 -0.11 -9.99
C ARG A 222 -35.90 -1.44 -9.32
N ARG A 223 -34.90 -2.27 -9.00
CA ARG A 223 -35.12 -3.56 -8.28
C ARG A 223 -35.53 -3.35 -6.83
N ALA A 224 -35.06 -2.29 -6.19
CA ALA A 224 -35.44 -1.92 -4.83
C ALA A 224 -36.91 -1.46 -4.71
N LYS A 225 -37.56 -1.11 -5.84
CA LYS A 225 -38.97 -0.67 -5.91
C LYS A 225 -39.34 0.39 -4.85
N PRO A 226 -38.60 1.52 -4.79
CA PRO A 226 -39.02 2.63 -3.95
C PRO A 226 -40.36 3.20 -4.41
N ASP A 227 -41.06 3.86 -3.49
CA ASP A 227 -42.27 4.66 -3.74
C ASP A 227 -41.93 6.05 -4.32
#